data_AF-A0A6M8BFG8-F1
#
_entry.id   AF-A0A6M8BFG8-F1
#
_cell.length_a   1.000
_cell.length_b   1.000
_cell.length_c   1.000
_cell.angle_alpha   90.00
_cell.angle_beta   90.00
_cell.angle_gamma   90.00
#
_symmetry.space_group_name_H-M   'P 1'
#
loop_
_entity.id
_entity.type
_entity.pdbx_description
1 polymer ?
#
loop_
_entity_poly.entity_id
_entity_poly.type
_entity_poly.pdbx_seq_one_letter_code
_entity_poly.pdbx_strand_id
1 'polypeptide(L)'
;MTLYLRSKRPLGAYRNRRPMWGAISVGKVCYTACANALRIALLIPLTACGIAQEPPTARSVPIHQTWQIQPGSAIAGHRVLAGLGDISIDLAGQRVYAPFDGQMQPTAGNCVVFSSPEVPAYLLRLCGLRRPSLGSVQEGQALGRGEVLHFATLRKQTDGRWALVEPSSALLTRLLRSP
;
A
#
# COMPACT_ATOMS: atom_id res chain seq x y z
N MET A 1 -13.22 53.10 -4.10
CA MET A 1 -14.25 52.58 -5.02
C MET A 1 -14.36 51.09 -4.75
N THR A 2 -15.43 50.71 -4.08
CA THR A 2 -15.74 49.39 -3.52
C THR A 2 -16.38 48.52 -4.58
N LEU A 3 -16.07 47.22 -4.62
CA LEU A 3 -17.04 46.17 -5.01
C LEU A 3 -16.53 44.77 -4.58
N TYR A 4 -17.01 44.33 -3.42
CA TYR A 4 -17.00 42.94 -2.96
C TYR A 4 -18.06 42.16 -3.74
N LEU A 5 -17.69 41.04 -4.38
CA LEU A 5 -18.65 40.05 -4.88
C LEU A 5 -18.49 38.74 -4.13
N ARG A 6 -19.36 38.59 -3.13
CA ARG A 6 -19.53 37.42 -2.27
C ARG A 6 -20.46 36.43 -2.97
N SER A 7 -19.91 35.39 -3.58
CA SER A 7 -20.71 34.30 -4.18
C SER A 7 -21.06 33.24 -3.13
N LYS A 8 -22.33 33.17 -2.75
CA LYS A 8 -22.96 32.09 -1.97
C LYS A 8 -23.64 31.12 -2.94
N ARG A 9 -23.38 29.81 -2.83
CA ARG A 9 -24.31 28.69 -3.12
C ARG A 9 -23.62 27.32 -2.92
N PRO A 10 -24.33 26.19 -2.78
CA PRO A 10 -25.13 25.79 -1.62
C PRO A 10 -24.62 24.47 -1.00
N LEU A 11 -25.02 24.21 0.24
CA LEU A 11 -24.78 22.97 0.98
C LEU A 11 -25.50 21.79 0.30
N GLY A 12 -24.73 20.89 -0.32
CA GLY A 12 -25.22 19.62 -0.87
C GLY A 12 -25.36 18.57 0.23
N ALA A 13 -26.57 18.01 0.32
CA ALA A 13 -26.99 17.03 1.31
C ALA A 13 -26.15 15.73 1.30
N TYR A 14 -25.68 15.34 2.48
CA TYR A 14 -24.92 14.13 2.75
C TYR A 14 -25.88 12.91 2.79
N ARG A 15 -25.94 12.14 1.69
CA ARG A 15 -26.78 10.94 1.59
C ARG A 15 -26.03 9.73 2.19
N ASN A 16 -26.35 9.46 3.45
CA ASN A 16 -25.91 8.33 4.25
C ASN A 16 -26.29 6.98 3.60
N ARG A 17 -25.36 6.29 2.93
CA ARG A 17 -25.53 4.88 2.51
C ARG A 17 -24.90 3.98 3.56
N ARG A 18 -25.74 3.22 4.25
CA ARG A 18 -25.35 2.15 5.17
C ARG A 18 -24.61 1.06 4.40
N PRO A 19 -23.48 0.52 4.90
CA PRO A 19 -22.92 -0.71 4.37
C PRO A 19 -23.80 -1.90 4.78
N MET A 20 -24.22 -2.69 3.80
CA MET A 20 -24.75 -4.03 4.02
C MET A 20 -23.61 -4.90 4.57
N TRP A 21 -23.72 -5.26 5.85
CA TRP A 21 -22.91 -6.31 6.45
C TRP A 21 -23.44 -7.65 5.95
N GLY A 22 -22.70 -8.27 5.04
CA GLY A 22 -22.89 -9.67 4.69
C GLY A 22 -22.42 -10.55 5.84
N ALA A 23 -23.35 -11.17 6.55
CA ALA A 23 -23.05 -12.21 7.53
C ALA A 23 -22.54 -13.44 6.77
N ILE A 24 -21.25 -13.78 6.95
CA ILE A 24 -20.70 -15.04 6.49
C ILE A 24 -21.07 -16.10 7.53
N SER A 25 -21.94 -17.02 7.15
CA SER A 25 -22.35 -18.16 7.95
C SER A 25 -21.13 -19.03 8.30
N VAL A 26 -20.79 -19.10 9.58
CA VAL A 26 -19.83 -20.05 10.13
C VAL A 26 -20.46 -21.44 10.05
N GLY A 27 -19.95 -22.27 9.15
CA GLY A 27 -20.35 -23.67 9.03
C GLY A 27 -20.03 -24.43 10.31
N LYS A 28 -21.07 -24.86 11.03
CA LYS A 28 -20.97 -25.85 12.10
C LYS A 28 -20.61 -27.19 11.48
N VAL A 29 -19.39 -27.66 11.74
CA VAL A 29 -19.01 -29.05 11.48
C VAL A 29 -19.70 -29.92 12.52
N CYS A 30 -20.63 -30.74 12.06
CA CYS A 30 -21.41 -31.67 12.85
C CYS A 30 -20.52 -32.84 13.30
N TYR A 31 -20.14 -32.87 14.57
CA TYR A 31 -19.66 -34.09 15.20
C TYR A 31 -20.88 -34.85 15.72
N THR A 32 -21.26 -35.93 15.03
CA THR A 32 -22.19 -36.91 15.60
C THR A 32 -21.59 -38.29 15.45
N ALA A 33 -21.26 -38.85 16.60
CA ALA A 33 -20.87 -40.23 16.81
C ALA A 33 -21.97 -41.19 16.35
N CYS A 34 -21.62 -42.18 15.55
CA CYS A 34 -22.35 -43.42 15.45
C CYS A 34 -21.52 -44.52 16.12
N ALA A 35 -21.86 -44.78 17.38
CA ALA A 35 -21.52 -46.01 18.06
C ALA A 35 -22.60 -47.06 17.73
N ASN A 36 -22.24 -48.14 17.05
CA ASN A 36 -22.56 -49.51 17.46
C ASN A 36 -22.07 -50.56 16.45
N ALA A 37 -21.21 -51.43 16.98
CA ALA A 37 -21.14 -52.88 16.80
C ALA A 37 -21.47 -53.48 15.42
N LEU A 38 -20.43 -53.94 14.72
CA LEU A 38 -20.46 -55.28 14.12
C LEU A 38 -19.05 -55.86 14.04
N ARG A 39 -18.85 -57.00 14.70
CA ARG A 39 -17.68 -57.86 14.58
C ARG A 39 -17.67 -58.48 13.18
N ILE A 40 -16.77 -58.01 12.32
CA ILE A 40 -16.25 -58.79 11.19
C ILE A 40 -14.73 -58.64 11.24
N ALA A 41 -14.06 -59.75 11.50
CA ALA A 41 -12.62 -59.88 11.32
C ALA A 41 -12.32 -59.70 9.83
N LEU A 42 -11.80 -58.53 9.47
CA LEU A 42 -11.16 -58.31 8.19
C LEU A 42 -9.93 -57.44 8.45
N LEU A 43 -8.77 -58.10 8.49
CA LEU A 43 -7.44 -57.51 8.46
C LEU A 43 -7.25 -56.82 7.11
N ILE A 44 -7.90 -55.67 6.90
CA ILE A 44 -7.52 -54.73 5.85
C ILE A 44 -6.47 -53.82 6.48
N PRO A 45 -5.18 -53.91 6.11
CA PRO A 45 -4.24 -52.87 6.47
C PRO A 45 -4.75 -51.58 5.84
N LEU A 46 -5.20 -50.65 6.68
CA LEU A 46 -5.48 -49.26 6.31
C LEU A 46 -4.14 -48.62 5.91
N THR A 47 -3.65 -48.94 4.72
CA THR A 47 -2.65 -48.15 4.01
C THR A 47 -3.36 -46.87 3.59
N ALA A 48 -3.47 -45.94 4.54
CA ALA A 48 -3.75 -44.55 4.25
C ALA A 48 -2.56 -44.05 3.40
N CYS A 49 -2.68 -44.18 2.08
CA CYS A 49 -1.84 -43.47 1.14
C CYS A 49 -2.09 -41.97 1.34
N GLY A 50 -1.35 -41.37 2.27
CA GLY A 50 -1.12 -39.95 2.26
C GLY A 50 -0.43 -39.63 0.95
N ILE A 51 -1.19 -39.09 -0.01
CA ILE A 51 -0.65 -38.51 -1.23
C ILE A 51 0.25 -37.38 -0.73
N ALA A 52 1.56 -37.63 -0.69
CA ALA A 52 2.53 -36.60 -0.42
C ALA A 52 2.41 -35.59 -1.55
N GLN A 53 1.74 -34.46 -1.28
CA GLN A 53 1.75 -33.33 -2.20
C GLN A 53 3.20 -32.85 -2.27
N GLU A 54 3.82 -33.09 -3.42
CA GLU A 54 5.15 -32.58 -3.72
C GLU A 54 5.10 -31.05 -3.56
N PRO A 55 5.97 -30.46 -2.73
CA PRO A 55 5.96 -29.02 -2.53
C PRO A 55 6.18 -28.35 -3.88
N PRO A 56 5.39 -27.31 -4.21
CA PRO A 56 5.50 -26.66 -5.52
C PRO A 56 6.92 -26.17 -5.74
N THR A 57 7.53 -26.58 -6.83
CA THR A 57 8.90 -26.18 -7.19
C THR A 57 8.95 -24.67 -7.44
N ALA A 58 9.91 -23.99 -6.80
CA ALA A 58 10.11 -22.56 -7.00
C ALA A 58 10.47 -22.26 -8.46
N ARG A 59 9.69 -21.39 -9.11
CA ARG A 59 9.98 -20.92 -10.48
C ARG A 59 10.98 -19.77 -10.42
N SER A 60 12.11 -19.92 -11.11
CA SER A 60 13.00 -18.79 -11.39
C SER A 60 12.43 -17.97 -12.56
N VAL A 61 12.20 -16.68 -12.35
CA VAL A 61 11.77 -15.74 -13.38
C VAL A 61 12.89 -14.71 -13.57
N PRO A 62 13.63 -14.73 -14.69
CA PRO A 62 14.68 -13.75 -14.93
C PRO A 62 14.05 -12.37 -15.11
N ILE A 63 14.40 -11.42 -14.24
CA ILE A 63 14.00 -10.03 -14.37
C ILE A 63 15.14 -9.29 -15.07
N HIS A 64 14.88 -8.78 -16.28
CA HIS A 64 15.89 -8.10 -17.11
C HIS A 64 16.05 -6.60 -16.81
N GLN A 65 15.30 -6.07 -15.84
CA GLN A 65 15.37 -4.65 -15.48
C GLN A 65 16.26 -4.47 -14.24
N THR A 66 17.38 -3.78 -14.42
CA THR A 66 18.29 -3.40 -13.33
C THR A 66 17.83 -2.08 -12.73
N TRP A 67 16.91 -2.14 -11.77
CA TRP A 67 16.53 -0.99 -10.95
C TRP A 67 17.68 -0.66 -9.99
N GLN A 68 17.92 0.62 -9.72
CA GLN A 68 18.93 1.04 -8.74
C GLN A 68 18.53 0.62 -7.31
N ILE A 69 17.24 0.64 -7.00
CA ILE A 69 16.71 0.25 -5.68
C ILE A 69 16.27 -1.21 -5.72
N GLN A 70 16.92 -2.03 -4.90
CA GLN A 70 16.68 -3.48 -4.84
C GLN A 70 15.99 -3.89 -3.52
N PRO A 71 15.11 -4.90 -3.52
CA PRO A 71 14.60 -5.50 -2.29
C PRO A 71 15.74 -5.94 -1.37
N GLY A 72 15.60 -5.71 -0.07
CA GLY A 72 16.63 -5.98 0.94
C GLY A 72 17.64 -4.86 1.14
N SER A 73 17.76 -3.90 0.21
CA SER A 73 18.58 -2.70 0.43
C SER A 73 18.02 -1.81 1.54
N ALA A 74 18.84 -0.89 2.04
CA ALA A 74 18.45 0.09 3.06
C ALA A 74 18.54 1.53 2.53
N ILE A 75 17.53 2.34 2.84
CA ILE A 75 17.49 3.77 2.52
C ILE A 75 17.15 4.53 3.80
N ALA A 76 18.02 5.47 4.19
CA ALA A 76 17.90 6.21 5.45
C ALA A 76 17.73 5.32 6.71
N GLY A 77 18.20 4.07 6.68
CA GLY A 77 18.04 3.09 7.77
C GLY A 77 16.78 2.22 7.68
N HIS A 78 15.91 2.47 6.69
CA HIS A 78 14.72 1.66 6.43
C HIS A 78 14.98 0.57 5.39
N ARG A 79 14.43 -0.62 5.62
CA ARG A 79 14.56 -1.74 4.67
C ARG A 79 13.56 -1.61 3.53
N VAL A 80 14.04 -1.80 2.31
CA VAL A 80 13.19 -1.96 1.12
C VAL A 80 12.66 -3.40 1.10
N LEU A 81 11.34 -3.54 1.10
CA LEU A 81 10.64 -4.84 1.09
C LEU A 81 10.39 -5.34 -0.34
N ALA A 82 10.09 -4.43 -1.26
CA ALA A 82 9.79 -4.74 -2.66
C ALA A 82 10.14 -3.55 -3.56
N GLY A 83 10.41 -3.81 -4.85
CA GLY A 83 10.68 -2.76 -5.85
C GLY A 83 10.47 -3.28 -7.27
N LEU A 84 9.46 -2.74 -7.97
CA LEU A 84 9.12 -3.02 -9.38
C LEU A 84 8.23 -1.88 -9.89
N GLY A 85 8.81 -0.70 -10.16
CA GLY A 85 8.05 0.52 -10.50
C GLY A 85 7.68 1.36 -9.28
N ASP A 86 6.91 0.79 -8.35
CA ASP A 86 6.76 1.30 -6.99
C ASP A 86 7.65 0.52 -6.01
N ILE A 87 7.94 1.13 -4.87
CA ILE A 87 8.74 0.50 -3.81
C ILE A 87 7.94 0.41 -2.52
N SER A 88 8.16 -0.66 -1.77
CA SER A 88 7.60 -0.85 -0.44
C SER A 88 8.72 -0.72 0.59
N ILE A 89 8.55 0.15 1.58
CA ILE A 89 9.55 0.44 2.60
C ILE A 89 8.97 0.12 3.97
N ASP A 90 9.73 -0.62 4.77
CA ASP A 90 9.40 -0.85 6.17
C ASP A 90 9.64 0.44 6.99
N LEU A 91 8.55 1.01 7.50
CA LEU A 91 8.59 2.20 8.33
C LEU A 91 8.70 1.86 9.82
N ALA A 92 8.37 0.65 10.27
CA ALA A 92 8.31 0.27 11.68
C ALA A 92 7.60 1.32 12.58
N GLY A 93 6.50 1.89 12.09
CA GLY A 93 5.71 2.91 12.80
C GLY A 93 6.25 4.34 12.70
N GLN A 94 7.40 4.56 12.05
CA GLN A 94 8.06 5.87 11.96
C GLN A 94 7.34 6.84 11.01
N ARG A 95 7.77 8.10 11.07
CA ARG A 95 7.20 9.21 10.30
C ARG A 95 7.83 9.33 8.92
N VAL A 96 7.06 9.87 8.00
CA VAL A 96 7.51 10.34 6.68
C VAL A 96 7.39 11.85 6.66
N TYR A 97 8.34 12.54 6.02
CA TYR A 97 8.48 14.00 6.02
C TYR A 97 8.37 14.56 4.61
N ALA A 98 7.94 15.82 4.48
CA ALA A 98 7.87 16.48 3.18
C ALA A 98 9.28 16.76 2.66
N PRO A 99 9.65 16.34 1.43
CA PRO A 99 10.99 16.53 0.91
C PRO A 99 11.25 17.96 0.40
N PHE A 100 10.18 18.73 0.20
CA PHE A 100 10.11 20.11 -0.27
C PHE A 100 8.82 20.74 0.27
N ASP A 101 8.65 22.04 0.09
CA ASP A 101 7.35 22.70 0.20
C ASP A 101 6.39 22.15 -0.86
N GLY A 102 5.10 22.01 -0.53
CA GLY A 102 4.18 21.39 -1.49
C GLY A 102 2.75 21.25 -1.02
N GLN A 103 2.02 20.42 -1.75
CA GLN A 103 0.62 20.10 -1.50
C GLN A 103 0.43 18.59 -1.38
N MET A 104 -0.32 18.19 -0.35
CA MET A 104 -0.78 16.83 -0.12
C MET A 104 -2.27 16.72 -0.42
N GLN A 105 -2.63 15.84 -1.34
CA GLN A 105 -4.00 15.65 -1.79
C GLN A 105 -4.43 14.18 -1.63
N PRO A 106 -5.68 13.91 -1.23
CA PRO A 106 -6.20 12.55 -1.21
C PRO A 106 -6.34 12.00 -2.63
N THR A 107 -6.14 10.71 -2.80
CA THR A 107 -6.45 9.99 -4.04
C THR A 107 -7.25 8.73 -3.74
N ALA A 108 -7.58 7.93 -4.76
CA ALA A 108 -8.32 6.69 -4.58
C ALA A 108 -7.56 5.70 -3.67
N GLY A 109 -8.31 5.03 -2.80
CA GLY A 109 -7.75 4.09 -1.81
C GLY A 109 -7.13 4.79 -0.60
N ASN A 110 -6.28 4.06 0.14
CA ASN A 110 -5.57 4.59 1.31
C ASN A 110 -4.25 5.26 0.91
N CYS A 111 -4.33 6.23 0.00
CA CYS A 111 -3.19 6.89 -0.60
C CYS A 111 -3.38 8.40 -0.65
N VAL A 112 -2.26 9.10 -0.67
CA VAL A 112 -2.16 10.54 -0.88
C VAL A 112 -1.12 10.81 -1.97
N VAL A 113 -1.27 11.96 -2.63
CA VAL A 113 -0.31 12.44 -3.62
C VAL A 113 0.32 13.73 -3.11
N PHE A 114 1.64 13.77 -3.13
CA PHE A 114 2.44 14.96 -2.91
C PHE A 114 2.83 15.57 -4.25
N SER A 115 2.68 16.88 -4.38
CA SER A 115 3.14 17.69 -5.51
C SER A 115 3.89 18.91 -5.00
N SER A 116 4.92 19.36 -5.70
CA SER A 116 5.79 20.46 -5.28
C SER A 116 6.18 21.32 -6.49
N PRO A 117 6.18 22.66 -6.37
CA PRO A 117 6.64 23.54 -7.44
C PRO A 117 8.15 23.44 -7.72
N GLU A 118 8.94 22.91 -6.77
CA GLU A 118 10.38 22.64 -6.92
C GLU A 118 10.65 21.51 -7.92
N VAL A 119 9.71 20.56 -8.05
CA VAL A 119 9.78 19.43 -9.00
C VAL A 119 8.46 19.28 -9.79
N PRO A 120 8.09 20.27 -10.63
CA PRO A 120 6.72 20.44 -11.15
C PRO A 120 6.27 19.35 -12.13
N ALA A 121 7.22 18.59 -12.69
CA ALA A 121 6.95 17.48 -13.58
C ALA A 121 6.76 16.14 -12.84
N TYR A 122 6.75 16.13 -11.51
CA TYR A 122 6.69 14.93 -10.68
C TYR A 122 5.53 14.95 -9.68
N LEU A 123 4.95 13.77 -9.45
CA LEU A 123 4.04 13.49 -8.34
C LEU A 123 4.60 12.34 -7.53
N LEU A 124 4.44 12.40 -6.21
CA LEU A 124 4.83 11.32 -5.32
C LEU A 124 3.56 10.71 -4.73
N ARG A 125 3.32 9.43 -5.00
CA ARG A 125 2.18 8.70 -4.42
C ARG A 125 2.66 7.98 -3.16
N LEU A 126 2.01 8.26 -2.04
CA LEU A 126 2.30 7.69 -0.73
C LEU A 126 1.08 6.92 -0.23
N CYS A 127 1.21 5.61 -0.04
CA CYS A 127 0.15 4.77 0.50
C CYS A 127 0.60 4.10 1.80
N GLY A 128 -0.35 3.85 2.71
CA GLY A 128 -0.05 3.22 4.01
C GLY A 128 0.21 4.22 5.15
N LEU A 129 0.11 5.52 4.88
CA LEU A 129 0.18 6.55 5.92
C LEU A 129 -1.10 6.59 6.76
N ARG A 130 -0.94 6.59 8.09
CA ARG A 130 -2.00 6.83 9.06
C ARG A 130 -2.11 8.33 9.34
N ARG A 131 -3.34 8.87 9.24
CA ARG A 131 -3.67 10.29 9.47
C ARG A 131 -2.74 11.23 8.67
N PRO A 132 -2.73 11.12 7.33
CA PRO A 132 -1.84 11.95 6.53
C PRO A 132 -2.16 13.44 6.68
N SER A 133 -1.13 14.28 6.72
CA SER A 133 -1.25 15.74 6.64
C SER A 133 -1.76 16.10 5.24
N LEU A 134 -2.91 16.77 5.16
CA LEU A 134 -3.53 17.19 3.89
C LEU A 134 -3.40 18.70 3.71
N GLY A 135 -3.41 19.15 2.45
CA GLY A 135 -3.26 20.54 2.08
C GLY A 135 -1.80 20.95 1.95
N SER A 136 -1.51 22.21 2.24
CA SER A 136 -0.16 22.76 2.13
C SER A 136 0.75 22.23 3.24
N VAL A 137 1.96 21.83 2.87
CA VAL A 137 2.98 21.32 3.78
C VAL A 137 4.32 22.00 3.49
N GLN A 138 5.13 22.18 4.53
CA GLN A 138 6.48 22.74 4.42
C GLN A 138 7.52 21.62 4.37
N GLU A 139 8.69 21.88 3.79
CA GLU A 139 9.84 20.97 3.84
C GLU A 139 10.13 20.54 5.29
N GLY A 140 10.41 19.24 5.47
CA GLY A 140 10.63 18.64 6.78
C GLY A 140 9.37 18.44 7.62
N GLN A 141 8.20 18.95 7.22
CA GLN A 141 6.96 18.71 7.94
C GLN A 141 6.57 17.23 7.88
N ALA A 142 6.15 16.66 9.01
CA ALA A 142 5.64 15.29 9.04
C ALA A 142 4.36 15.15 8.19
N LEU A 143 4.42 14.27 7.20
CA LEU A 143 3.32 13.91 6.31
C LEU A 143 2.41 12.83 6.90
N GLY A 144 2.93 12.02 7.82
CA GLY A 144 2.20 10.92 8.43
C GLY A 144 3.14 9.87 9.01
N ARG A 145 2.59 8.73 9.41
CA ARG A 145 3.33 7.56 9.90
C ARG A 145 2.68 6.26 9.47
N GLY A 146 3.42 5.17 9.31
CA GLY A 146 2.86 3.88 8.89
C GLY A 146 3.71 2.70 9.32
N GLU A 147 3.24 1.48 9.09
CA GLU A 147 4.08 0.27 9.22
C GLU A 147 4.86 0.03 7.93
N VAL A 148 4.19 0.16 6.79
CA VAL A 148 4.78 0.04 5.46
C VAL A 148 4.35 1.24 4.64
N LEU A 149 5.30 1.85 3.93
CA LEU A 149 5.04 2.87 2.92
C LEU A 149 5.14 2.21 1.54
N HIS A 150 4.05 2.24 0.77
CA HIS A 150 4.15 2.02 -0.67
C HIS A 150 4.33 3.37 -1.35
N PHE A 151 5.49 3.54 -1.97
CA PHE A 151 5.93 4.78 -2.58
C PHE A 151 6.08 4.62 -4.08
N ALA A 152 5.55 5.57 -4.84
CA ALA A 152 5.73 5.62 -6.28
C ALA A 152 6.02 7.05 -6.74
N THR A 153 6.95 7.20 -7.69
CA THR A 153 7.19 8.47 -8.38
C THR A 153 6.51 8.41 -9.74
N LEU A 154 5.71 9.42 -10.04
CA LEU A 154 5.10 9.60 -11.35
C LEU A 154 5.73 10.80 -12.04
N ARG A 155 6.12 10.65 -13.30
CA ARG A 155 6.62 11.74 -14.15
C ARG A 155 5.60 12.09 -15.22
N LYS A 156 5.35 13.38 -15.40
CA LYS A 156 4.50 13.91 -16.46
C LYS A 156 5.19 13.69 -17.82
N GLN A 157 4.47 13.07 -18.73
CA GLN A 157 4.87 12.85 -20.11
C GLN A 157 4.54 14.08 -20.98
N THR A 158 5.12 14.15 -22.18
CA THR A 158 4.86 15.24 -23.14
C THR A 158 3.42 15.27 -23.64
N ASP A 159 2.74 14.11 -23.64
CA ASP A 159 1.32 13.96 -23.95
C ASP A 159 0.39 14.34 -22.77
N GLY A 160 0.96 14.80 -21.65
CA GLY A 160 0.22 15.20 -20.46
C GLY A 160 -0.17 14.07 -19.52
N ARG A 161 0.06 12.80 -19.88
CA ARG A 161 -0.20 11.64 -19.00
C ARG A 161 0.90 11.49 -17.95
N TRP A 162 0.63 10.69 -16.93
CA TRP A 162 1.58 10.35 -15.87
C TRP A 162 2.09 8.92 -16.06
N ALA A 163 3.40 8.72 -15.96
CA ALA A 163 4.02 7.41 -16.01
C ALA A 163 4.80 7.13 -14.73
N LEU A 164 4.76 5.88 -14.25
CA LEU A 164 5.63 5.43 -13.17
C LEU A 164 7.08 5.48 -13.62
N VAL A 165 7.94 6.02 -12.76
CA VAL A 165 9.38 6.06 -12.95
C VAL A 165 10.08 5.65 -11.67
N GLU A 166 11.29 5.13 -11.79
CA GLU A 166 12.08 4.79 -10.62
C GLU A 166 12.29 6.01 -9.71
N PRO A 167 11.99 5.90 -8.41
CA PRO A 167 12.27 6.97 -7.47
C PRO A 167 13.76 7.10 -7.20
N SER A 168 14.27 8.33 -7.05
CA SER A 168 15.66 8.53 -6.69
C SER A 168 15.90 8.23 -5.20
N SER A 169 17.03 7.61 -4.89
CA SER A 169 17.45 7.31 -3.50
C SER A 169 17.61 8.58 -2.66
N ALA A 170 18.05 9.68 -3.28
CA ALA A 170 18.19 10.98 -2.62
C ALA A 170 16.83 11.55 -2.17
N LEU A 171 15.80 11.47 -3.01
CA LEU A 171 14.45 11.90 -2.66
C LEU A 171 13.86 11.06 -1.52
N LEU A 172 14.04 9.73 -1.59
CA LEU A 172 13.58 8.82 -0.54
C LEU A 172 14.28 9.07 0.78
N THR A 173 15.58 9.39 0.75
CA THR A 173 16.32 9.73 1.96
C THR A 173 15.72 10.96 2.65
N ARG A 174 15.33 11.99 1.90
CA ARG A 174 14.63 13.17 2.43
C ARG A 174 13.23 12.84 2.97
N LEU A 175 12.49 11.95 2.32
CA LEU A 175 11.16 11.53 2.79
C LEU A 175 11.23 10.76 4.11
N LEU A 176 12.28 9.96 4.31
CA LEU A 176 12.39 9.02 5.43
C LEU A 176 13.19 9.57 6.62
N ARG A 177 14.01 10.60 6.41
CA ARG A 177 14.82 11.22 7.46
C ARG A 177 14.33 12.64 7.71
N SER A 178 14.08 13.00 8.97
CA SER A 178 13.90 14.40 9.33
C SER A 178 15.15 15.18 8.94
N PRO A 179 15.03 16.37 8.34
CA PRO A 179 16.17 17.28 8.26
C PRO A 179 16.76 17.55 9.65
#